data_AF-A0A5C7G0K2-F1
#
_entry.id   AF-A0A5C7G0K2-F1
#
_cell.length_a   1.000
_cell.length_b   1.000
_cell.length_c   1.000
_cell.angle_alpha   90.00
_cell.angle_beta   90.00
_cell.angle_gamma   90.00
#
_symmetry.space_group_name_H-M   'P 1'
#
loop_
_entity.id
_entity.type
_entity.pdbx_description
1 polymer ?
#
loop_
_entity_poly.entity_id
_entity_poly.type
_entity_poly.pdbx_seq_one_letter_code
_entity_poly.pdbx_strand_id
1 'polypeptide(L)'
;MRCLFLCFLLSLGSALFAQENTSFLCADGIDNDNDGLIDCDDPDCDALPNNGCAVCPNGLSFADVVLLFDQNCGNQVGELENSLGVADWSEEIMINTSVLSLGKGGTLRLGFTNNQMANSGSNAPDLWVFEVGTAAERTSVALRPVNASTRSALISAGHVDEEGDGYYTVGLIAGSTTAFDVDAVVPGFEEGALRFDAVQLQDDQAGDCAGAITGADIDAVCALSTLPPVDCRGVAGGTALLDACGVCLEPDDPAFNQSCADCAGVPNGLFVIDSCGTCLSVSSPDFNAACTDCAGVLNGTSLTDRCGLCLLPEDPRFNRTCFDCLGVPGGLAVVDSCGVCQSPSNPNFNKSCLDCAGVPNGLAVYDDCGFCLIPTDSTFNQRCADEEPLFVPNGFSPNGDGINDTFRVFKSAGIRAQVQGGRIYDRWGGMVKEFGQSPFTDHAELWDGKDAASGVYVYVIEIRYQRGTVKTLRGLVTLMR
;
A
#
# COMPACT_ATOMS: atom_id res chain seq x y z
N MET A 1 39.34 -38.04 -64.12
CA MET A 1 38.81 -38.11 -62.74
C MET A 1 37.66 -37.12 -62.64
N ARG A 2 36.43 -37.67 -62.49
CA ARG A 2 35.16 -37.12 -61.96
C ARG A 2 34.86 -35.63 -62.18
N CYS A 3 33.92 -35.30 -63.07
CA CYS A 3 32.51 -35.05 -62.74
C CYS A 3 32.31 -34.01 -61.63
N LEU A 4 32.12 -32.74 -62.00
CA LEU A 4 31.40 -31.77 -61.18
C LEU A 4 29.96 -31.67 -61.69
N PHE A 5 29.09 -32.34 -60.93
CA PHE A 5 27.67 -32.03 -60.76
C PHE A 5 27.50 -30.57 -60.32
N LEU A 6 26.54 -29.83 -60.90
CA LEU A 6 25.26 -29.47 -60.26
C LEU A 6 24.61 -28.34 -61.10
N CYS A 7 23.78 -28.74 -62.05
CA CYS A 7 22.76 -27.89 -62.65
C CYS A 7 21.43 -28.60 -62.36
N PHE A 8 20.37 -27.84 -62.10
CA PHE A 8 19.01 -28.30 -61.74
C PHE A 8 18.80 -28.81 -60.31
N LEU A 9 18.54 -27.88 -59.39
CA LEU A 9 17.49 -28.06 -58.38
C LEU A 9 16.44 -26.99 -58.66
N LEU A 10 15.30 -27.44 -59.19
CA LEU A 10 14.11 -26.62 -59.38
C LEU A 10 13.68 -26.00 -58.05
N SER A 11 13.29 -24.74 -58.15
CA SER A 11 12.31 -24.03 -57.35
C SER A 11 11.34 -24.91 -56.55
N LEU A 12 11.67 -25.19 -55.29
CA LEU A 12 10.71 -25.35 -54.20
C LEU A 12 11.33 -24.70 -52.96
N GLY A 13 11.60 -23.40 -53.08
CA GLY A 13 11.66 -22.56 -51.90
C GLY A 13 10.20 -22.24 -51.58
N SER A 14 9.64 -22.96 -50.61
CA SER A 14 8.43 -22.53 -49.92
C SER A 14 8.75 -21.17 -49.30
N ALA A 15 8.50 -20.12 -50.06
CA ALA A 15 8.18 -18.86 -49.46
C ALA A 15 6.93 -19.14 -48.63
N LEU A 16 7.12 -19.20 -47.32
CA LEU A 16 6.09 -18.89 -46.36
C LEU A 16 5.67 -17.44 -46.67
N PHE A 17 4.86 -17.26 -47.70
CA PHE A 17 4.08 -16.04 -47.86
C PHE A 17 3.01 -16.10 -46.77
N ALA A 18 2.89 -15.04 -45.98
CA ALA A 18 1.88 -14.97 -44.94
C ALA A 18 0.53 -14.85 -45.66
N GLN A 19 -0.26 -15.90 -45.67
CA GLN A 19 -1.53 -15.96 -46.37
C GLN A 19 -2.61 -15.16 -45.61
N GLU A 20 -3.52 -14.50 -46.33
CA GLU A 20 -4.72 -13.84 -45.79
C GLU A 20 -5.74 -14.89 -45.30
N ASN A 21 -5.47 -15.55 -44.17
CA ASN A 21 -6.25 -16.71 -43.73
C ASN A 21 -6.53 -16.78 -42.22
N THR A 22 -6.44 -15.66 -41.54
CA THR A 22 -6.84 -15.54 -40.13
C THR A 22 -7.73 -14.32 -39.96
N SER A 23 -8.56 -14.32 -38.92
CA SER A 23 -9.45 -13.19 -38.59
C SER A 23 -8.75 -11.82 -38.67
N PHE A 24 -7.54 -11.70 -38.10
CA PHE A 24 -6.82 -10.43 -38.03
C PHE A 24 -6.19 -10.03 -39.36
N LEU A 25 -5.56 -10.97 -40.07
CA LEU A 25 -4.93 -10.71 -41.38
C LEU A 25 -5.98 -10.24 -42.38
N CYS A 26 -7.13 -10.91 -42.41
CA CYS A 26 -8.28 -10.55 -43.24
C CYS A 26 -8.98 -9.22 -42.88
N ALA A 27 -8.42 -8.43 -41.95
CA ALA A 27 -8.94 -7.14 -41.51
C ALA A 27 -7.85 -6.11 -41.14
N ASP A 28 -6.57 -6.35 -41.49
CA ASP A 28 -5.45 -5.47 -41.11
C ASP A 28 -5.11 -4.38 -42.15
N GLY A 29 -5.71 -4.44 -43.35
CA GLY A 29 -5.48 -3.48 -44.42
C GLY A 29 -4.18 -3.67 -45.19
N ILE A 30 -3.50 -4.80 -45.01
CA ILE A 30 -2.21 -5.14 -45.62
C ILE A 30 -2.44 -6.27 -46.62
N ASP A 31 -1.61 -6.31 -47.66
CA ASP A 31 -1.50 -7.43 -48.60
C ASP A 31 -0.43 -8.37 -48.05
N ASN A 32 -0.80 -9.32 -47.18
CA ASN A 32 0.16 -10.13 -46.43
C ASN A 32 0.91 -11.15 -47.30
N ASP A 33 0.27 -11.64 -48.36
CA ASP A 33 0.82 -12.66 -49.25
C ASP A 33 1.41 -12.06 -50.55
N ASN A 34 1.15 -10.76 -50.75
CA ASN A 34 1.67 -9.89 -51.79
C ASN A 34 1.11 -10.18 -53.19
N ASP A 35 -0.13 -10.71 -53.28
CA ASP A 35 -0.82 -11.03 -54.53
C ASP A 35 -1.58 -9.83 -55.15
N GLY A 36 -1.73 -8.74 -54.39
CA GLY A 36 -2.37 -7.50 -54.79
C GLY A 36 -3.81 -7.32 -54.33
N LEU A 37 -4.36 -8.28 -53.58
CA LEU A 37 -5.62 -8.18 -52.86
C LEU A 37 -5.34 -7.97 -51.36
N ILE A 38 -6.31 -7.45 -50.63
CA ILE A 38 -6.19 -7.20 -49.18
C ILE A 38 -7.48 -7.66 -48.50
N ASP A 39 -7.37 -8.12 -47.26
CA ASP A 39 -8.52 -8.38 -46.41
C ASP A 39 -9.61 -9.24 -47.09
N CYS A 40 -10.89 -8.94 -46.86
CA CYS A 40 -12.02 -9.62 -47.50
C CYS A 40 -12.14 -9.47 -49.03
N ASP A 41 -11.32 -8.62 -49.67
CA ASP A 41 -11.20 -8.64 -51.14
C ASP A 41 -10.28 -9.80 -51.62
N ASP A 42 -9.52 -10.41 -50.70
CA ASP A 42 -8.70 -11.60 -50.94
C ASP A 42 -9.53 -12.90 -50.85
N PRO A 43 -9.53 -13.77 -51.88
CA PRO A 43 -10.23 -15.05 -51.87
C PRO A 43 -9.79 -16.03 -50.77
N ASP A 44 -8.60 -15.86 -50.20
CA ASP A 44 -8.14 -16.71 -49.09
C ASP A 44 -8.93 -16.45 -47.80
N CYS A 45 -9.50 -15.25 -47.64
CA CYS A 45 -10.40 -14.90 -46.53
C CYS A 45 -11.78 -15.57 -46.64
N ASP A 46 -12.20 -16.00 -47.83
CA ASP A 46 -13.44 -16.80 -48.01
C ASP A 46 -13.35 -18.17 -47.31
N ALA A 47 -12.15 -18.62 -46.94
CA ALA A 47 -11.95 -19.84 -46.18
C ALA A 47 -12.32 -19.69 -44.69
N LEU A 48 -12.47 -18.46 -44.19
CA LEU A 48 -12.91 -18.22 -42.82
C LEU A 48 -14.39 -18.63 -42.65
N PRO A 49 -14.74 -19.31 -41.55
CA PRO A 49 -16.10 -19.74 -41.29
C PRO A 49 -17.00 -18.55 -40.92
N ASN A 50 -18.28 -18.81 -40.65
CA ASN A 50 -19.27 -17.80 -40.21
C ASN A 50 -19.59 -16.64 -41.20
N ASN A 51 -19.03 -16.66 -42.42
CA ASN A 51 -19.31 -15.72 -43.52
C ASN A 51 -19.07 -14.24 -43.15
N GLY A 52 -18.05 -13.93 -42.33
CA GLY A 52 -17.73 -12.56 -41.92
C GLY A 52 -17.61 -11.60 -43.11
N CYS A 53 -16.81 -11.95 -44.12
CA CYS A 53 -16.63 -11.16 -45.33
C CYS A 53 -17.89 -11.04 -46.19
N ALA A 54 -18.85 -11.98 -46.12
CA ALA A 54 -20.10 -11.83 -46.88
C ALA A 54 -21.02 -10.76 -46.27
N VAL A 55 -20.94 -10.57 -44.96
CA VAL A 55 -21.70 -9.54 -44.22
C VAL A 55 -20.98 -8.19 -44.27
N CYS A 56 -19.65 -8.21 -44.09
CA CYS A 56 -18.79 -7.04 -43.99
C CYS A 56 -17.62 -7.14 -45.00
N PRO A 57 -17.84 -6.71 -46.26
CA PRO A 57 -17.06 -7.15 -47.43
C PRO A 57 -15.68 -6.55 -47.61
N ASN A 58 -15.29 -5.55 -46.82
CA ASN A 58 -13.98 -4.90 -46.94
C ASN A 58 -12.96 -5.35 -45.88
N GLY A 59 -13.36 -6.12 -44.86
CA GLY A 59 -12.51 -6.55 -43.73
C GLY A 59 -12.10 -5.42 -42.78
N LEU A 60 -11.71 -4.25 -43.29
CA LEU A 60 -11.47 -3.03 -42.53
C LEU A 60 -12.71 -2.47 -41.82
N SER A 61 -13.90 -3.07 -41.95
CA SER A 61 -15.10 -2.66 -41.20
C SER A 61 -15.21 -3.30 -39.82
N PHE A 62 -14.42 -4.33 -39.54
CA PHE A 62 -14.41 -5.00 -38.26
C PHE A 62 -13.74 -4.15 -37.19
N ALA A 63 -14.09 -4.41 -35.92
CA ALA A 63 -13.40 -3.82 -34.80
C ALA A 63 -11.98 -4.40 -34.68
N ASP A 64 -11.02 -3.53 -34.35
CA ASP A 64 -9.59 -3.81 -34.45
C ASP A 64 -8.87 -3.70 -33.09
N VAL A 65 -9.55 -3.23 -32.04
CA VAL A 65 -8.99 -3.15 -30.68
C VAL A 65 -10.02 -3.39 -29.58
N VAL A 66 -9.61 -4.06 -28.50
CA VAL A 66 -10.37 -4.12 -27.26
C VAL A 66 -10.00 -2.91 -26.38
N LEU A 67 -10.96 -2.04 -26.12
CA LEU A 67 -10.78 -0.83 -25.30
C LEU A 67 -11.01 -1.11 -23.81
N LEU A 68 -11.97 -1.99 -23.51
CA LEU A 68 -12.30 -2.41 -22.16
C LEU A 68 -12.94 -3.78 -22.21
N PHE A 69 -12.59 -4.62 -21.25
CA PHE A 69 -13.33 -5.84 -20.97
C PHE A 69 -13.41 -6.02 -19.46
N ASP A 70 -14.62 -6.10 -18.93
CA ASP A 70 -14.88 -6.38 -17.52
C ASP A 70 -15.97 -7.43 -17.40
N GLN A 71 -15.74 -8.46 -16.59
CA GLN A 71 -16.73 -9.50 -16.35
C GLN A 71 -16.60 -10.09 -14.94
N ASN A 72 -17.66 -10.72 -14.47
CA ASN A 72 -17.77 -11.24 -13.10
C ASN A 72 -17.89 -12.78 -13.02
N CYS A 73 -17.73 -13.51 -14.13
CA CYS A 73 -17.87 -14.97 -14.19
C CYS A 73 -16.55 -15.77 -14.22
N GLY A 74 -15.41 -15.12 -13.98
CA GLY A 74 -14.13 -15.80 -13.72
C GLY A 74 -13.56 -16.49 -14.96
N ASN A 75 -13.25 -17.80 -14.88
CA ASN A 75 -12.54 -18.56 -15.92
C ASN A 75 -13.37 -18.89 -17.18
N GLN A 76 -14.51 -18.23 -17.39
CA GLN A 76 -15.36 -18.39 -18.57
C GLN A 76 -15.07 -17.31 -19.60
N VAL A 77 -13.78 -17.16 -19.95
CA VAL A 77 -13.33 -16.14 -20.89
C VAL A 77 -12.63 -16.85 -22.04
N GLY A 78 -13.08 -16.59 -23.26
CA GLY A 78 -12.20 -16.75 -24.42
C GLY A 78 -11.06 -15.73 -24.39
N GLU A 79 -10.15 -15.80 -25.35
CA GLU A 79 -9.14 -14.75 -25.49
C GLU A 79 -9.79 -13.47 -26.03
N LEU A 80 -9.34 -12.31 -25.58
CA LEU A 80 -9.92 -11.01 -25.98
C LEU A 80 -9.83 -10.77 -27.50
N GLU A 81 -8.76 -11.26 -28.10
CA GLU A 81 -8.49 -11.16 -29.54
C GLU A 81 -9.52 -11.90 -30.40
N ASN A 82 -10.24 -12.86 -29.83
CA ASN A 82 -11.30 -13.61 -30.51
C ASN A 82 -12.56 -12.78 -30.82
N SER A 83 -12.60 -11.51 -30.43
CA SER A 83 -13.71 -10.59 -30.72
C SER A 83 -13.35 -9.52 -31.76
N LEU A 84 -12.12 -9.59 -32.29
CA LEU A 84 -11.54 -8.64 -33.24
C LEU A 84 -11.41 -9.29 -34.61
N GLY A 85 -11.33 -8.47 -35.66
CA GLY A 85 -11.16 -8.92 -37.03
C GLY A 85 -12.38 -9.67 -37.59
N VAL A 86 -12.18 -10.37 -38.70
CA VAL A 86 -13.26 -11.10 -39.38
C VAL A 86 -13.76 -12.27 -38.54
N ALA A 87 -15.08 -12.42 -38.44
CA ALA A 87 -15.73 -13.56 -37.78
C ALA A 87 -15.13 -14.90 -38.24
N ASP A 88 -14.64 -15.72 -37.31
CA ASP A 88 -13.92 -16.97 -37.60
C ASP A 88 -14.36 -18.17 -36.75
N TRP A 89 -15.47 -18.03 -36.02
CA TRP A 89 -16.00 -19.12 -35.23
C TRP A 89 -16.51 -20.31 -36.08
N SER A 90 -16.19 -21.53 -35.64
CA SER A 90 -16.74 -22.77 -36.21
C SER A 90 -17.03 -23.85 -35.17
N GLU A 91 -18.08 -24.63 -35.41
CA GLU A 91 -18.41 -25.82 -34.59
C GLU A 91 -17.40 -26.98 -34.77
N GLU A 92 -16.60 -26.96 -35.84
CA GLU A 92 -15.81 -28.11 -36.32
C GLU A 92 -14.37 -28.14 -35.76
N ILE A 93 -13.83 -26.99 -35.31
CA ILE A 93 -12.45 -26.85 -34.84
C ILE A 93 -12.42 -26.89 -33.29
N MET A 94 -12.33 -28.10 -32.71
CA MET A 94 -12.28 -28.34 -31.26
C MET A 94 -10.93 -28.01 -30.58
N ILE A 95 -10.29 -26.89 -30.94
CA ILE A 95 -9.03 -26.48 -30.30
C ILE A 95 -9.11 -25.00 -29.91
N ASN A 96 -9.55 -24.79 -28.67
CA ASN A 96 -9.70 -23.51 -27.98
C ASN A 96 -10.86 -22.64 -28.48
N THR A 97 -11.70 -22.22 -27.53
CA THR A 97 -12.92 -21.44 -27.73
C THR A 97 -12.59 -20.08 -28.35
N SER A 98 -12.73 -19.95 -29.67
CA SER A 98 -12.54 -18.71 -30.45
C SER A 98 -13.66 -17.70 -30.25
N VAL A 99 -14.29 -17.68 -29.07
CA VAL A 99 -15.42 -16.78 -28.78
C VAL A 99 -15.25 -16.15 -27.42
N LEU A 100 -15.60 -14.87 -27.31
CA LEU A 100 -15.53 -14.11 -26.07
C LEU A 100 -16.90 -14.05 -25.39
N SER A 101 -17.04 -14.76 -24.28
CA SER A 101 -18.25 -14.73 -23.46
C SER A 101 -18.26 -13.51 -22.53
N LEU A 102 -19.33 -12.71 -22.53
CA LEU A 102 -19.45 -11.52 -21.68
C LEU A 102 -19.67 -11.85 -20.19
N GLY A 103 -20.03 -13.09 -19.84
CA GLY A 103 -20.43 -13.39 -18.47
C GLY A 103 -21.73 -12.69 -18.10
N LYS A 104 -22.01 -12.60 -16.79
CA LYS A 104 -23.23 -11.99 -16.27
C LYS A 104 -23.06 -10.47 -16.12
N GLY A 105 -23.73 -9.68 -16.95
CA GLY A 105 -23.61 -8.23 -16.91
C GLY A 105 -22.21 -7.71 -17.21
N GLY A 106 -21.36 -8.53 -17.82
CA GLY A 106 -20.04 -8.08 -18.26
C GLY A 106 -20.16 -7.15 -19.46
N THR A 107 -19.09 -6.39 -19.65
CA THR A 107 -19.01 -5.28 -20.59
C THR A 107 -17.80 -5.46 -21.47
N LEU A 108 -18.02 -5.39 -22.78
CA LEU A 108 -16.99 -5.38 -23.81
C LEU A 108 -17.08 -4.07 -24.58
N ARG A 109 -15.97 -3.35 -24.68
CA ARG A 109 -15.83 -2.17 -25.54
C ARG A 109 -14.84 -2.48 -26.64
N LEU A 110 -15.30 -2.38 -27.87
CA LEU A 110 -14.50 -2.57 -29.07
C LEU A 110 -14.32 -1.23 -29.78
N GLY A 111 -13.11 -0.99 -30.28
CA GLY A 111 -12.76 0.20 -31.02
C GLY A 111 -12.67 -0.06 -32.52
N PHE A 112 -12.82 1.03 -33.27
CA PHE A 112 -12.63 1.17 -34.70
C PHE A 112 -11.51 2.22 -34.88
N THR A 113 -10.25 1.79 -34.93
CA THR A 113 -9.09 2.71 -34.94
C THR A 113 -8.54 2.97 -36.34
N ASN A 114 -8.64 1.98 -37.23
CA ASN A 114 -8.31 2.12 -38.65
C ASN A 114 -9.53 2.55 -39.51
N ASN A 115 -10.74 2.51 -38.96
CA ASN A 115 -12.02 2.84 -39.59
C ASN A 115 -12.93 3.62 -38.63
N GLN A 116 -14.10 4.05 -39.08
CA GLN A 116 -15.15 4.60 -38.21
C GLN A 116 -16.52 4.13 -38.68
N MET A 117 -17.35 3.67 -37.74
CA MET A 117 -18.75 3.36 -38.00
C MET A 117 -19.50 4.65 -38.36
N ALA A 118 -20.34 4.56 -39.38
CA ALA A 118 -21.18 5.64 -39.86
C ALA A 118 -22.64 5.17 -39.99
N ASN A 119 -23.60 6.10 -39.93
CA ASN A 119 -25.00 5.77 -40.24
C ASN A 119 -25.23 5.66 -41.75
N SER A 120 -26.21 4.85 -42.16
CA SER A 120 -26.58 4.60 -43.55
C SER A 120 -27.54 5.65 -44.12
N GLY A 121 -28.16 6.46 -43.26
CA GLY A 121 -29.23 7.41 -43.62
C GLY A 121 -30.52 6.71 -44.04
N SER A 122 -30.73 5.45 -43.68
CA SER A 122 -31.82 4.61 -44.17
C SER A 122 -32.27 3.59 -43.12
N ASN A 123 -33.19 2.68 -43.46
CA ASN A 123 -33.57 1.57 -42.55
C ASN A 123 -32.62 0.36 -42.70
N ALA A 124 -31.46 0.55 -43.32
CA ALA A 124 -30.44 -0.49 -43.42
C ALA A 124 -29.65 -0.52 -42.10
N PRO A 125 -29.27 -1.70 -41.60
CA PRO A 125 -28.45 -1.78 -40.41
C PRO A 125 -27.07 -1.18 -40.64
N ASP A 126 -26.51 -0.58 -39.59
CA ASP A 126 -25.22 0.11 -39.59
C ASP A 126 -24.14 -0.68 -38.84
N LEU A 127 -24.55 -1.56 -37.93
CA LEU A 127 -23.69 -2.41 -37.10
C LEU A 127 -24.18 -3.84 -37.17
N TRP A 128 -23.24 -4.78 -37.18
CA TRP A 128 -23.53 -6.20 -37.07
C TRP A 128 -22.67 -6.82 -35.96
N VAL A 129 -23.31 -7.58 -35.08
CA VAL A 129 -22.67 -8.34 -34.00
C VAL A 129 -22.77 -9.82 -34.33
N PHE A 130 -21.63 -10.48 -34.49
CA PHE A 130 -21.58 -11.93 -34.64
C PHE A 130 -21.62 -12.56 -33.26
N GLU A 131 -22.84 -12.89 -32.82
CA GLU A 131 -23.04 -13.73 -31.64
C GLU A 131 -23.08 -15.21 -32.06
N VAL A 132 -22.40 -16.04 -31.28
CA VAL A 132 -22.36 -17.49 -31.49
C VAL A 132 -23.58 -18.13 -30.85
N GLY A 133 -24.43 -18.75 -31.66
CA GLY A 133 -25.58 -19.50 -31.18
C GLY A 133 -26.80 -19.34 -32.08
N THR A 134 -27.87 -20.06 -31.74
CA THR A 134 -29.10 -20.05 -32.55
C THR A 134 -29.96 -18.79 -32.34
N ALA A 135 -29.68 -18.01 -31.30
CA ALA A 135 -30.36 -16.77 -30.98
C ALA A 135 -29.42 -15.88 -30.17
N ALA A 136 -29.40 -14.59 -30.49
CA ALA A 136 -28.68 -13.58 -29.76
C ALA A 136 -29.20 -13.48 -28.32
N GLU A 137 -28.30 -13.46 -27.35
CA GLU A 137 -28.60 -13.10 -25.98
C GLU A 137 -29.04 -11.62 -25.91
N ARG A 138 -29.74 -11.25 -24.84
CA ARG A 138 -30.07 -9.83 -24.64
C ARG A 138 -28.80 -9.07 -24.29
N THR A 139 -28.35 -8.23 -25.21
CA THR A 139 -27.14 -7.41 -25.05
C THR A 139 -27.49 -5.96 -25.34
N SER A 140 -27.20 -5.07 -24.39
CA SER A 140 -27.34 -3.63 -24.59
C SER A 140 -26.19 -3.10 -25.46
N VAL A 141 -26.53 -2.18 -26.35
CA VAL A 141 -25.60 -1.57 -27.31
C VAL A 141 -25.48 -0.10 -26.99
N ALA A 142 -24.25 0.35 -26.74
CA ALA A 142 -23.91 1.76 -26.59
C ALA A 142 -22.82 2.16 -27.59
N LEU A 143 -22.89 3.37 -28.12
CA LEU A 143 -21.94 3.86 -29.12
C LEU A 143 -21.18 5.08 -28.60
N ARG A 144 -19.89 5.18 -28.95
CA ARG A 144 -19.06 6.33 -28.62
C ARG A 144 -18.98 7.30 -29.82
N PRO A 145 -19.52 8.52 -29.71
CA PRO A 145 -19.50 9.48 -30.81
C PRO A 145 -18.10 10.06 -31.02
N VAL A 146 -17.67 10.16 -32.28
CA VAL A 146 -16.36 10.72 -32.65
C VAL A 146 -16.31 12.22 -32.41
N ASN A 147 -17.37 12.93 -32.75
CA ASN A 147 -17.39 14.39 -32.84
C ASN A 147 -18.57 15.01 -32.08
N ALA A 148 -18.46 16.31 -31.80
CA ALA A 148 -19.46 17.05 -31.04
C ALA A 148 -20.84 17.09 -31.71
N SER A 149 -20.92 17.04 -33.05
CA SER A 149 -22.19 16.98 -33.77
C SER A 149 -22.92 15.67 -33.54
N THR A 150 -22.26 14.51 -33.67
CA THR A 150 -22.84 13.20 -33.38
C THR A 150 -23.29 13.13 -31.91
N ARG A 151 -22.45 13.62 -30.98
CA ARG A 151 -22.81 13.69 -29.55
C ARG A 151 -24.08 14.52 -29.34
N SER A 152 -24.16 15.69 -29.94
CA SER A 152 -25.33 16.57 -29.82
C SER A 152 -26.59 15.93 -30.42
N ALA A 153 -26.44 15.16 -31.50
CA ALA A 153 -27.52 14.41 -32.13
C ALA A 153 -28.08 13.33 -31.19
N LEU A 154 -27.22 12.52 -30.57
CA LEU A 154 -27.60 11.51 -29.58
C LEU A 154 -28.39 12.12 -28.41
N ILE A 155 -27.84 13.18 -27.81
CA ILE A 155 -28.49 13.90 -26.69
C ILE A 155 -29.85 14.47 -27.12
N SER A 156 -29.93 15.04 -28.32
CA SER A 156 -31.18 15.59 -28.85
C SER A 156 -32.24 14.50 -29.13
N ALA A 157 -31.79 13.30 -29.46
CA ALA A 157 -32.65 12.12 -29.62
C ALA A 157 -33.05 11.47 -28.28
N GLY A 158 -32.53 11.97 -27.15
CA GLY A 158 -32.86 11.51 -25.80
C GLY A 158 -31.93 10.44 -25.24
N HIS A 159 -30.84 10.11 -25.96
CA HIS A 159 -29.81 9.20 -25.47
C HIS A 159 -28.80 10.00 -24.66
N VAL A 160 -28.56 9.60 -23.41
CA VAL A 160 -27.65 10.27 -22.49
C VAL A 160 -26.53 9.32 -22.07
N ASP A 161 -25.36 9.90 -21.81
CA ASP A 161 -24.23 9.22 -21.18
C ASP A 161 -24.48 9.16 -19.68
N GLU A 162 -25.11 8.07 -19.22
CA GLU A 162 -25.52 7.90 -17.82
C GLU A 162 -24.32 7.71 -16.89
N GLU A 163 -23.24 7.10 -17.37
CA GLU A 163 -22.05 6.75 -16.59
C GLU A 163 -20.96 7.83 -16.66
N GLY A 164 -21.08 8.79 -17.58
CA GLY A 164 -20.10 9.86 -17.79
C GLY A 164 -18.81 9.38 -18.44
N ASP A 165 -18.87 8.31 -19.23
CA ASP A 165 -17.72 7.59 -19.77
C ASP A 165 -17.57 7.71 -21.29
N GLY A 166 -18.45 8.50 -21.92
CA GLY A 166 -18.48 8.77 -23.35
C GLY A 166 -19.35 7.82 -24.18
N TYR A 167 -19.95 6.79 -23.59
CA TYR A 167 -20.81 5.84 -24.32
C TYR A 167 -22.30 6.18 -24.13
N TYR A 168 -23.06 6.15 -25.22
CA TYR A 168 -24.49 6.47 -25.22
C TYR A 168 -25.25 5.21 -25.57
N THR A 169 -26.03 4.68 -24.63
CA THR A 169 -26.86 3.49 -24.85
C THR A 169 -27.95 3.82 -25.86
N VAL A 170 -27.92 3.15 -27.01
CA VAL A 170 -28.78 3.42 -28.17
C VAL A 170 -29.82 2.33 -28.39
N GLY A 171 -29.62 1.13 -27.84
CA GLY A 171 -30.62 0.06 -27.93
C GLY A 171 -30.16 -1.28 -27.38
N LEU A 172 -30.80 -2.34 -27.89
CA LEU A 172 -30.63 -3.72 -27.42
C LEU A 172 -30.68 -4.68 -28.63
N ILE A 173 -29.79 -5.66 -28.67
CA ILE A 173 -29.87 -6.84 -29.54
C ILE A 173 -30.38 -8.04 -28.72
N ALA A 174 -31.22 -8.88 -29.33
CA ALA A 174 -31.79 -10.07 -28.69
C ALA A 174 -32.52 -10.96 -29.71
N GLY A 175 -32.62 -12.25 -29.42
CA GLY A 175 -33.42 -13.21 -30.17
C GLY A 175 -32.85 -13.43 -31.57
N SER A 176 -33.58 -13.09 -32.62
CA SER A 176 -33.09 -13.23 -34.01
C SER A 176 -32.39 -11.98 -34.54
N THR A 177 -32.15 -10.97 -33.69
CA THR A 177 -31.65 -9.67 -34.13
C THR A 177 -30.20 -9.51 -33.69
N THR A 178 -29.29 -9.54 -34.66
CA THR A 178 -27.84 -9.33 -34.49
C THR A 178 -27.35 -8.04 -35.16
N ALA A 179 -28.25 -7.34 -35.86
CA ALA A 179 -27.97 -6.11 -36.58
C ALA A 179 -28.61 -4.92 -35.87
N PHE A 180 -27.93 -3.77 -35.89
CA PHE A 180 -28.42 -2.54 -35.27
C PHE A 180 -28.42 -1.40 -36.29
N ASP A 181 -29.52 -0.66 -36.31
CA ASP A 181 -29.77 0.50 -37.18
C ASP A 181 -29.80 1.77 -36.29
N VAL A 182 -28.82 2.64 -36.48
CA VAL A 182 -28.66 3.90 -35.74
C VAL A 182 -29.69 4.92 -36.19
N ASP A 183 -30.04 4.96 -37.48
CA ASP A 183 -31.02 5.89 -38.03
C ASP A 183 -32.44 5.63 -37.48
N ALA A 184 -32.73 4.38 -37.11
CA ALA A 184 -33.98 4.02 -36.42
C ALA A 184 -34.12 4.68 -35.04
N VAL A 185 -33.01 4.97 -34.34
CA VAL A 185 -33.01 5.55 -32.99
C VAL A 185 -32.52 7.00 -32.92
N VAL A 186 -31.83 7.48 -33.96
CA VAL A 186 -31.43 8.88 -34.18
C VAL A 186 -31.84 9.32 -35.59
N PRO A 187 -33.15 9.51 -35.86
CA PRO A 187 -33.64 9.78 -37.21
C PRO A 187 -33.33 11.21 -37.68
N GLY A 188 -33.31 11.39 -39.01
CA GLY A 188 -33.22 12.72 -39.65
C GLY A 188 -31.80 13.16 -40.03
N PHE A 189 -30.86 12.22 -40.05
CA PHE A 189 -29.49 12.43 -40.50
C PHE A 189 -29.29 11.74 -41.85
N GLU A 190 -28.55 12.39 -42.75
CA GLU A 190 -28.13 11.80 -44.01
C GLU A 190 -27.04 10.75 -43.76
N GLU A 191 -26.78 9.89 -44.75
CA GLU A 191 -25.69 8.91 -44.72
C GLU A 191 -24.35 9.56 -44.33
N GLY A 192 -23.65 8.96 -43.37
CA GLY A 192 -22.33 9.40 -42.92
C GLY A 192 -22.29 10.63 -42.01
N ALA A 193 -23.43 11.19 -41.64
CA ALA A 193 -23.51 12.36 -40.77
C ALA A 193 -23.26 12.03 -39.29
N LEU A 194 -23.66 10.84 -38.84
CA LEU A 194 -23.37 10.30 -37.52
C LEU A 194 -22.15 9.38 -37.62
N ARG A 195 -21.20 9.53 -36.70
CA ARG A 195 -19.92 8.81 -36.69
C ARG A 195 -19.52 8.34 -35.31
N PHE A 196 -19.06 7.09 -35.24
CA PHE A 196 -18.69 6.41 -33.99
C PHE A 196 -17.35 5.68 -34.16
N ASP A 197 -16.50 5.75 -33.14
CA ASP A 197 -15.18 5.08 -33.11
C ASP A 197 -15.12 3.89 -32.16
N ALA A 198 -16.21 3.63 -31.43
CA ALA A 198 -16.30 2.47 -30.56
C ALA A 198 -17.76 2.05 -30.31
N VAL A 199 -17.91 0.78 -29.99
CA VAL A 199 -19.15 0.15 -29.55
C VAL A 199 -18.92 -0.52 -28.20
N GLN A 200 -19.90 -0.40 -27.31
CA GLN A 200 -19.99 -1.16 -26.08
C GLN A 200 -21.14 -2.16 -26.21
N LEU A 201 -20.83 -3.40 -25.86
CA LEU A 201 -21.78 -4.48 -25.65
C LEU A 201 -21.78 -4.83 -24.17
N GLN A 202 -22.95 -4.79 -23.55
CA GLN A 202 -23.10 -5.17 -22.14
C GLN A 202 -24.28 -6.13 -22.00
N ASP A 203 -24.01 -7.30 -21.42
CA ASP A 203 -25.03 -8.32 -21.15
C ASP A 203 -26.17 -7.74 -20.28
N ASP A 204 -27.40 -7.82 -20.78
CA ASP A 204 -28.62 -7.24 -20.15
C ASP A 204 -29.42 -8.32 -19.37
N GLN A 205 -28.86 -9.50 -19.13
CA GLN A 205 -29.57 -10.60 -18.46
C GLN A 205 -29.17 -10.80 -16.99
N ALA A 206 -30.19 -10.95 -16.15
CA ALA A 206 -30.02 -11.41 -14.79
C ALA A 206 -29.88 -12.95 -14.76
N GLY A 207 -28.64 -13.46 -14.69
CA GLY A 207 -28.34 -14.90 -14.59
C GLY A 207 -27.47 -15.28 -13.38
N ASP A 208 -27.04 -16.53 -13.31
CA ASP A 208 -25.88 -16.98 -12.51
C ASP A 208 -24.76 -17.45 -13.47
N CYS A 209 -23.52 -17.54 -13.00
CA CYS A 209 -22.40 -18.05 -13.81
C CYS A 209 -22.43 -19.59 -13.96
N ALA A 210 -23.63 -20.17 -14.07
CA ALA A 210 -23.84 -21.62 -14.12
C ALA A 210 -23.99 -22.08 -15.59
N GLY A 211 -22.87 -22.41 -16.22
CA GLY A 211 -22.80 -22.85 -17.62
C GLY A 211 -21.37 -23.13 -18.04
N ALA A 212 -21.12 -23.50 -19.30
CA ALA A 212 -19.76 -23.48 -19.86
C ALA A 212 -19.43 -22.10 -20.48
N ILE A 213 -20.47 -21.41 -20.94
CA ILE A 213 -20.52 -20.06 -21.51
C ILE A 213 -21.76 -19.39 -20.90
N THR A 214 -21.65 -18.12 -20.50
CA THR A 214 -22.72 -17.37 -19.80
C THR A 214 -22.76 -15.95 -20.36
N GLY A 215 -23.94 -15.45 -20.72
CA GLY A 215 -24.08 -14.14 -21.36
C GLY A 215 -23.85 -14.24 -22.88
N ALA A 216 -23.71 -13.09 -23.54
CA ALA A 216 -23.47 -13.05 -24.98
C ALA A 216 -22.08 -13.57 -25.36
N ASP A 217 -22.04 -14.37 -26.43
CA ASP A 217 -20.84 -15.03 -26.94
C ASP A 217 -20.38 -14.37 -28.24
N ILE A 218 -19.48 -13.38 -28.12
CA ILE A 218 -19.07 -12.49 -29.22
C ILE A 218 -17.90 -13.09 -30.01
N ASP A 219 -18.09 -13.27 -31.31
CA ASP A 219 -17.08 -13.70 -32.30
C ASP A 219 -16.48 -12.50 -33.04
N ALA A 220 -17.32 -11.55 -33.45
CA ALA A 220 -16.84 -10.34 -34.11
C ALA A 220 -17.90 -9.23 -34.07
N VAL A 221 -17.46 -8.01 -34.31
CA VAL A 221 -18.36 -6.87 -34.53
C VAL A 221 -17.84 -6.05 -35.71
N CYS A 222 -18.73 -5.72 -36.64
CA CYS A 222 -18.38 -4.87 -37.77
C CYS A 222 -19.39 -3.77 -38.03
N ALA A 223 -18.89 -2.68 -38.59
CA ALA A 223 -19.67 -1.56 -39.08
C ALA A 223 -20.03 -1.77 -40.55
N LEU A 224 -21.33 -1.86 -40.87
CA LEU A 224 -21.82 -2.07 -42.23
C LEU A 224 -21.69 -0.82 -43.10
N SER A 225 -21.62 0.36 -42.47
CA SER A 225 -21.25 1.61 -43.11
C SER A 225 -20.03 2.18 -42.39
N THR A 226 -18.97 2.46 -43.16
CA THR A 226 -17.71 2.96 -42.62
C THR A 226 -17.21 4.18 -43.36
N LEU A 227 -16.51 5.04 -42.63
CA LEU A 227 -15.80 6.20 -43.17
C LEU A 227 -14.36 6.23 -42.64
N PRO A 228 -13.44 6.91 -43.36
CA PRO A 228 -12.09 7.09 -42.85
C PRO A 228 -12.07 7.78 -41.48
N PRO A 229 -11.10 7.45 -40.61
CA PRO A 229 -10.96 8.10 -39.32
C PRO A 229 -10.88 9.62 -39.41
N VAL A 230 -11.72 10.29 -38.64
CA VAL A 230 -11.66 11.73 -38.39
C VAL A 230 -11.40 12.01 -36.92
N ASP A 231 -10.74 13.13 -36.64
CA ASP A 231 -10.59 13.64 -35.28
C ASP A 231 -11.92 14.13 -34.70
N CYS A 232 -11.92 14.55 -33.42
CA CYS A 232 -13.17 15.02 -32.80
C CYS A 232 -13.73 16.32 -33.38
N ARG A 233 -12.98 17.02 -34.25
CA ARG A 233 -13.44 18.20 -35.02
C ARG A 233 -14.04 17.80 -36.38
N GLY A 234 -14.00 16.50 -36.72
CA GLY A 234 -14.44 15.99 -38.01
C GLY A 234 -13.39 16.12 -39.11
N VAL A 235 -12.11 16.36 -38.77
CA VAL A 235 -11.02 16.46 -39.74
C VAL A 235 -10.42 15.08 -39.99
N ALA A 236 -10.49 14.60 -41.23
CA ALA A 236 -9.88 13.34 -41.63
C ALA A 236 -8.37 13.34 -41.37
N GLY A 237 -7.88 12.32 -40.65
CA GLY A 237 -6.49 12.21 -40.22
C GLY A 237 -6.02 13.30 -39.25
N GLY A 238 -6.93 14.06 -38.63
CA GLY A 238 -6.60 15.01 -37.57
C GLY A 238 -6.19 14.31 -36.27
N THR A 239 -5.65 15.08 -35.32
CA THR A 239 -5.11 14.58 -34.05
C THR A 239 -5.91 15.01 -32.82
N ALA A 240 -6.92 15.85 -32.98
CA ALA A 240 -7.71 16.35 -31.86
C ALA A 240 -8.54 15.24 -31.19
N LEU A 241 -8.57 15.24 -29.86
CA LEU A 241 -9.31 14.29 -29.04
C LEU A 241 -10.32 15.00 -28.13
N LEU A 242 -11.41 14.31 -27.79
CA LEU A 242 -12.28 14.76 -26.71
C LEU A 242 -11.53 14.58 -25.38
N ASP A 243 -11.40 15.67 -24.63
CA ASP A 243 -10.87 15.62 -23.26
C ASP A 243 -11.94 15.05 -22.29
N ALA A 244 -11.58 14.83 -21.02
CA ALA A 244 -12.48 14.33 -19.99
C ALA A 244 -13.65 15.29 -19.66
N CYS A 245 -13.59 16.52 -20.17
CA CYS A 245 -14.65 17.51 -20.09
C CYS A 245 -15.56 17.48 -21.33
N GLY A 246 -15.24 16.62 -22.30
CA GLY A 246 -15.93 16.50 -23.58
C GLY A 246 -15.68 17.67 -24.52
N VAL A 247 -14.56 18.38 -24.36
CA VAL A 247 -14.11 19.46 -25.23
C VAL A 247 -13.08 18.90 -26.22
N CYS A 248 -13.24 19.23 -27.50
CA CYS A 248 -12.37 18.74 -28.56
C CYS A 248 -11.13 19.63 -28.75
N LEU A 249 -9.98 19.16 -28.30
CA LEU A 249 -8.71 19.90 -28.27
C LEU A 249 -7.55 19.03 -28.77
N GLU A 250 -6.42 19.66 -29.11
CA GLU A 250 -5.20 18.89 -29.34
C GLU A 250 -4.70 18.32 -28.01
N PRO A 251 -4.10 17.12 -27.97
CA PRO A 251 -3.59 16.53 -26.74
C PRO A 251 -2.54 17.38 -26.00
N ASP A 252 -1.86 18.29 -26.70
CA ASP A 252 -0.86 19.22 -26.15
C ASP A 252 -1.44 20.63 -25.84
N ASP A 253 -2.73 20.84 -26.05
CA ASP A 253 -3.40 22.11 -25.73
C ASP A 253 -3.41 22.35 -24.21
N PRO A 254 -2.93 23.51 -23.71
CA PRO A 254 -2.98 23.83 -22.27
C PRO A 254 -4.38 23.80 -21.65
N ALA A 255 -5.44 23.95 -22.46
CA ALA A 255 -6.83 23.87 -22.01
C ALA A 255 -7.36 22.42 -21.92
N PHE A 256 -6.61 21.43 -22.40
CA PHE A 256 -6.99 20.02 -22.34
C PHE A 256 -7.20 19.60 -20.88
N ASN A 257 -8.37 19.04 -20.58
CA ASN A 257 -8.80 18.62 -19.24
C ASN A 257 -8.98 19.75 -18.21
N GLN A 258 -9.01 21.02 -18.62
CA GLN A 258 -9.06 22.13 -17.65
C GLN A 258 -10.46 22.66 -17.36
N SER A 259 -11.38 22.58 -18.33
CA SER A 259 -12.69 23.27 -18.22
C SER A 259 -13.62 22.68 -17.14
N CYS A 260 -13.41 21.42 -16.77
CA CYS A 260 -14.14 20.68 -15.75
C CYS A 260 -13.24 20.20 -14.60
N ALA A 261 -11.99 20.67 -14.54
CA ALA A 261 -11.08 20.30 -13.46
C ALA A 261 -11.56 20.91 -12.14
N ASP A 262 -11.48 20.10 -11.08
CA ASP A 262 -11.65 20.56 -9.71
C ASP A 262 -10.46 21.42 -9.26
N CYS A 263 -10.50 21.96 -8.04
CA CYS A 263 -9.41 22.83 -7.59
C CYS A 263 -8.05 22.12 -7.41
N ALA A 264 -8.01 20.78 -7.45
CA ALA A 264 -6.81 19.97 -7.40
C ALA A 264 -6.30 19.61 -8.81
N GLY A 265 -6.99 20.07 -9.86
CA GLY A 265 -6.66 19.79 -11.25
C GLY A 265 -7.20 18.46 -11.74
N VAL A 266 -8.13 17.83 -11.03
CA VAL A 266 -8.73 16.54 -11.44
C VAL A 266 -10.01 16.80 -12.23
N PRO A 267 -10.10 16.39 -13.51
CA PRO A 267 -11.32 16.51 -14.31
C PRO A 267 -12.50 15.82 -13.62
N ASN A 268 -13.64 16.51 -13.56
CA ASN A 268 -14.86 16.06 -12.88
C ASN A 268 -14.65 15.66 -11.40
N GLY A 269 -13.58 16.15 -10.78
CA GLY A 269 -13.31 15.93 -9.37
C GLY A 269 -14.29 16.67 -8.45
N LEU A 270 -14.29 16.27 -7.17
CA LEU A 270 -15.24 16.78 -6.17
C LEU A 270 -14.64 17.87 -5.26
N PHE A 271 -13.37 18.23 -5.44
CA PHE A 271 -12.71 19.16 -4.54
C PHE A 271 -13.07 20.60 -4.90
N VAL A 272 -13.33 21.41 -3.88
CA VAL A 272 -13.66 22.83 -4.04
C VAL A 272 -12.75 23.68 -3.17
N ILE A 273 -12.55 24.94 -3.59
CA ILE A 273 -11.84 25.91 -2.77
C ILE A 273 -12.75 26.29 -1.59
N ASP A 274 -12.29 26.04 -0.38
CA ASP A 274 -12.99 26.43 0.85
C ASP A 274 -12.88 27.95 1.10
N SER A 275 -13.54 28.46 2.14
CA SER A 275 -13.52 29.91 2.44
C SER A 275 -12.16 30.40 2.96
N CYS A 276 -11.24 29.49 3.25
CA CYS A 276 -9.85 29.78 3.62
C CYS A 276 -8.91 29.79 2.41
N GLY A 277 -9.42 29.47 1.21
CA GLY A 277 -8.62 29.38 -0.01
C GLY A 277 -7.90 28.04 -0.19
N THR A 278 -8.27 27.01 0.57
CA THR A 278 -7.65 25.68 0.48
C THR A 278 -8.53 24.75 -0.37
N CYS A 279 -7.91 23.97 -1.25
CA CYS A 279 -8.61 23.00 -2.06
C CYS A 279 -8.86 21.71 -1.27
N LEU A 280 -10.13 21.43 -0.92
CA LEU A 280 -10.52 20.28 -0.11
C LEU A 280 -11.89 19.71 -0.57
N SER A 281 -12.14 18.43 -0.25
CA SER A 281 -13.50 17.88 -0.34
C SER A 281 -14.41 18.57 0.67
N VAL A 282 -15.67 18.85 0.27
CA VAL A 282 -16.73 19.38 1.15
C VAL A 282 -17.05 18.49 2.35
N SER A 283 -16.68 17.20 2.29
CA SER A 283 -16.83 16.25 3.40
C SER A 283 -15.62 16.18 4.33
N SER A 284 -14.55 16.90 4.03
CA SER A 284 -13.33 16.90 4.87
C SER A 284 -13.60 17.57 6.22
N PRO A 285 -13.15 16.99 7.35
CA PRO A 285 -13.20 17.66 8.65
C PRO A 285 -12.34 18.94 8.68
N ASP A 286 -11.37 19.04 7.76
CA ASP A 286 -10.50 20.21 7.63
C ASP A 286 -11.12 21.32 6.77
N PHE A 287 -12.31 21.11 6.19
CA PHE A 287 -12.99 22.09 5.35
C PHE A 287 -13.31 23.35 6.19
N ASN A 288 -12.73 24.48 5.80
CA ASN A 288 -12.70 25.75 6.54
C ASN A 288 -11.92 25.74 7.87
N ALA A 289 -11.33 24.63 8.30
CA ALA A 289 -10.73 24.52 9.63
C ALA A 289 -9.51 25.46 9.80
N ALA A 290 -8.74 25.67 8.72
CA ALA A 290 -7.51 26.47 8.77
C ALA A 290 -7.72 27.95 9.13
N CYS A 291 -8.88 28.52 8.81
CA CYS A 291 -9.24 29.90 9.11
C CYS A 291 -10.44 30.02 10.05
N THR A 292 -10.94 28.91 10.59
CA THR A 292 -11.97 28.92 11.62
C THR A 292 -11.31 29.05 12.99
N ASP A 293 -11.75 30.04 13.76
CA ASP A 293 -11.22 30.25 15.11
C ASP A 293 -11.72 29.18 16.10
N CYS A 294 -11.18 29.17 17.32
CA CYS A 294 -11.57 28.16 18.30
C CYS A 294 -13.05 28.21 18.74
N ALA A 295 -13.79 29.27 18.37
CA ALA A 295 -15.21 29.44 18.67
C ALA A 295 -16.08 28.96 17.49
N GLY A 296 -15.47 28.46 16.42
CA GLY A 296 -16.17 28.02 15.21
C GLY A 296 -16.52 29.18 14.27
N VAL A 297 -15.90 30.36 14.43
CA VAL A 297 -16.16 31.52 13.57
C VAL A 297 -15.14 31.57 12.44
N LEU A 298 -15.63 31.53 11.20
CA LEU A 298 -14.80 31.69 10.01
C LEU A 298 -14.11 33.06 10.00
N ASN A 299 -12.79 33.07 9.78
CA ASN A 299 -11.92 34.24 9.90
C ASN A 299 -12.03 34.97 11.25
N GLY A 300 -12.43 34.24 12.30
CA GLY A 300 -12.43 34.75 13.67
C GLY A 300 -11.01 34.90 14.21
N THR A 301 -10.88 35.63 15.31
CA THR A 301 -9.59 35.94 15.95
C THR A 301 -9.41 35.30 17.32
N SER A 302 -10.36 34.47 17.77
CA SER A 302 -10.30 33.81 19.07
C SER A 302 -9.24 32.72 19.06
N LEU A 303 -8.43 32.63 20.11
CA LEU A 303 -7.40 31.61 20.26
C LEU A 303 -7.67 30.76 21.49
N THR A 304 -7.33 29.47 21.41
CA THR A 304 -7.29 28.60 22.58
C THR A 304 -6.08 28.98 23.42
N ASP A 305 -6.33 29.42 24.66
CA ASP A 305 -5.28 29.77 25.60
C ASP A 305 -4.65 28.50 26.25
N ARG A 306 -3.64 28.66 27.11
CA ARG A 306 -2.98 27.53 27.82
C ARG A 306 -3.89 26.84 28.84
N CYS A 307 -5.03 27.46 29.16
CA CYS A 307 -6.07 26.89 29.99
C CYS A 307 -7.11 26.10 29.19
N GLY A 308 -6.98 26.04 27.87
CA GLY A 308 -7.95 25.39 26.99
C GLY A 308 -9.21 26.21 26.77
N LEU A 309 -9.23 27.49 27.16
CA LEU A 309 -10.37 28.38 26.92
C LEU A 309 -10.22 29.07 25.57
N CYS A 310 -11.28 29.07 24.78
CA CYS A 310 -11.35 29.84 23.55
C CYS A 310 -11.74 31.29 23.84
N LEU A 311 -10.78 32.21 23.72
CA LEU A 311 -10.96 33.62 24.07
C LEU A 311 -10.21 34.52 23.07
N LEU A 312 -10.58 35.80 23.01
CA LEU A 312 -9.74 36.79 22.34
C LEU A 312 -8.41 36.96 23.10
N PRO A 313 -7.29 37.21 22.42
CA PRO A 313 -6.00 37.45 23.07
C PRO A 313 -6.02 38.61 24.09
N GLU A 314 -6.91 39.58 23.90
CA GLU A 314 -7.11 40.73 24.78
C GLU A 314 -8.05 40.46 25.96
N ASP A 315 -8.68 39.28 26.05
CA ASP A 315 -9.59 38.94 27.15
C ASP A 315 -8.82 38.87 28.48
N PRO A 316 -9.26 39.55 29.56
CA PRO A 316 -8.60 39.53 30.87
C PRO A 316 -8.42 38.14 31.49
N ARG A 317 -9.20 37.15 31.04
CA ARG A 317 -9.16 35.76 31.52
C ARG A 317 -8.11 34.92 30.79
N PHE A 318 -7.56 35.39 29.66
CA PHE A 318 -6.61 34.66 28.84
C PHE A 318 -5.36 34.28 29.65
N ASN A 319 -5.08 32.97 29.78
CA ASN A 319 -4.00 32.41 30.60
C ASN A 319 -4.07 32.77 32.10
N ARG A 320 -5.25 32.99 32.67
CA ARG A 320 -5.40 33.40 34.08
C ARG A 320 -6.19 32.45 34.97
N THR A 321 -6.80 31.41 34.43
CA THR A 321 -7.75 30.56 35.19
C THR A 321 -7.17 29.26 35.71
N CYS A 322 -5.99 28.84 35.23
CA CYS A 322 -5.47 27.47 35.39
C CYS A 322 -3.99 27.40 35.81
N PHE A 323 -3.57 28.19 36.80
CA PHE A 323 -2.18 28.16 37.26
C PHE A 323 -1.86 26.86 38.00
N ASP A 324 -0.70 26.27 37.70
CA ASP A 324 -0.12 25.20 38.51
C ASP A 324 0.49 25.75 39.82
N CYS A 325 1.05 24.88 40.66
CA CYS A 325 1.62 25.35 41.93
C CYS A 325 2.90 26.20 41.77
N LEU A 326 3.50 26.27 40.58
CA LEU A 326 4.61 27.17 40.24
C LEU A 326 4.12 28.51 39.66
N GLY A 327 2.80 28.69 39.53
CA GLY A 327 2.21 29.88 38.93
C GLY A 327 2.28 29.88 37.40
N VAL A 328 2.41 28.72 36.75
CA VAL A 328 2.44 28.58 35.30
C VAL A 328 1.03 28.23 34.79
N PRO A 329 0.40 29.05 33.92
CA PRO A 329 -0.88 28.70 33.29
C PRO A 329 -0.75 27.44 32.44
N GLY A 330 -1.62 26.45 32.68
CA GLY A 330 -1.62 25.17 32.00
C GLY A 330 -0.42 24.28 32.36
N GLY A 331 0.32 24.65 33.42
CA GLY A 331 1.43 23.87 33.92
C GLY A 331 0.97 22.56 34.58
N LEU A 332 1.89 21.60 34.66
CA LEU A 332 1.63 20.27 35.22
C LEU A 332 2.20 20.09 36.64
N ALA A 333 2.81 21.13 37.23
CA ALA A 333 3.42 21.02 38.54
C ALA A 333 2.35 20.89 39.63
N VAL A 334 2.56 19.95 40.55
CA VAL A 334 1.68 19.71 41.70
C VAL A 334 2.51 19.72 42.97
N VAL A 335 1.85 19.99 44.10
CA VAL A 335 2.47 19.87 45.42
C VAL A 335 2.60 18.40 45.75
N ASP A 336 3.82 17.94 45.99
CA ASP A 336 4.13 16.55 46.33
C ASP A 336 3.89 16.28 47.83
N SER A 337 4.03 15.02 48.26
CA SER A 337 3.81 14.62 49.66
C SER A 337 4.79 15.28 50.64
N CYS A 338 5.91 15.84 50.15
CA CYS A 338 6.88 16.58 50.94
C CYS A 338 6.55 18.09 51.00
N GLY A 339 5.43 18.52 50.41
CA GLY A 339 5.04 19.93 50.35
C GLY A 339 5.82 20.75 49.33
N VAL A 340 6.59 20.10 48.44
CA VAL A 340 7.37 20.79 47.40
C VAL A 340 6.56 20.82 46.10
N CYS A 341 6.49 21.98 45.47
CA CYS A 341 5.84 22.13 44.18
C CYS A 341 6.79 21.71 43.03
N GLN A 342 6.42 20.67 42.29
CA GLN A 342 7.25 20.13 41.21
C GLN A 342 6.45 19.24 40.25
N SER A 343 7.04 18.97 39.08
CA SER A 343 6.43 18.05 38.10
C SER A 343 6.35 16.62 38.67
N PRO A 344 5.23 15.88 38.47
CA PRO A 344 5.13 14.45 38.77
C PRO A 344 6.22 13.59 38.11
N SER A 345 6.77 14.05 36.99
CA SER A 345 7.87 13.36 36.29
C SER A 345 9.27 13.67 36.85
N ASN A 346 9.39 14.56 37.83
CA ASN A 346 10.69 14.91 38.41
C ASN A 346 11.24 13.71 39.22
N PRO A 347 12.49 13.27 39.00
CA PRO A 347 13.10 12.19 39.77
C PRO A 347 13.13 12.42 41.29
N ASN A 348 13.03 13.67 41.75
CA ASN A 348 12.98 14.03 43.16
C ASN A 348 11.56 14.10 43.74
N PHE A 349 10.53 13.71 42.97
CA PHE A 349 9.13 13.69 43.43
C PHE A 349 8.97 12.76 44.63
N ASN A 350 8.49 13.31 45.74
CA ASN A 350 8.37 12.66 47.04
C ASN A 350 9.70 12.23 47.68
N LYS A 351 10.86 12.77 47.26
CA LYS A 351 12.16 12.29 47.75
C LYS A 351 12.81 13.11 48.86
N SER A 352 12.50 14.39 48.96
CA SER A 352 13.20 15.31 49.88
C SER A 352 12.92 15.01 51.36
N CYS A 353 11.80 14.36 51.66
CA CYS A 353 11.34 14.06 53.02
C CYS A 353 11.28 12.55 53.31
N LEU A 354 11.99 11.71 52.56
CA LEU A 354 12.02 10.27 52.80
C LEU A 354 12.69 9.93 54.13
N ASP A 355 12.09 9.02 54.88
CA ASP A 355 12.73 8.35 56.00
C ASP A 355 13.69 7.24 55.51
N CYS A 356 14.37 6.53 56.43
CA CYS A 356 15.32 5.49 56.01
C CYS A 356 14.67 4.29 55.30
N ALA A 357 13.34 4.13 55.39
CA ALA A 357 12.58 3.07 54.76
C ALA A 357 12.06 3.49 53.37
N GLY A 358 12.36 4.72 52.94
CA GLY A 358 11.88 5.27 51.69
C GLY A 358 10.42 5.72 51.77
N VAL A 359 9.91 6.07 52.95
CA VAL A 359 8.55 6.60 53.14
C VAL A 359 8.61 8.13 53.32
N PRO A 360 7.91 8.93 52.48
CA PRO A 360 7.82 10.38 52.65
C PRO A 360 7.17 10.76 53.99
N ASN A 361 7.81 11.64 54.75
CA ASN A 361 7.44 12.01 56.13
C ASN A 361 7.30 10.83 57.09
N GLY A 362 8.00 9.72 56.82
CA GLY A 362 8.06 8.58 57.73
C GLY A 362 8.90 8.87 58.97
N LEU A 363 8.77 8.00 59.98
CA LEU A 363 9.44 8.14 61.28
C LEU A 363 10.64 7.20 61.46
N ALA A 364 10.94 6.36 60.47
CA ALA A 364 12.01 5.39 60.59
C ALA A 364 13.39 6.08 60.47
N VAL A 365 14.31 5.71 61.36
CA VAL A 365 15.69 6.20 61.35
C VAL A 365 16.65 5.01 61.40
N TYR A 366 17.90 5.24 60.98
CA TYR A 366 18.93 4.23 61.19
C TYR A 366 19.29 4.17 62.68
N ASP A 367 19.27 2.96 63.23
CA ASP A 367 19.79 2.68 64.56
C ASP A 367 21.33 2.60 64.57
N ASP A 368 21.95 2.45 65.75
CA ASP A 368 23.40 2.35 65.92
C ASP A 368 23.99 1.06 65.31
N CYS A 369 23.15 0.06 65.02
CA CYS A 369 23.53 -1.16 64.32
C CYS A 369 23.34 -1.04 62.79
N GLY A 370 22.82 0.08 62.30
CA GLY A 370 22.61 0.37 60.88
C GLY A 370 21.29 -0.17 60.31
N PHE A 371 20.39 -0.70 61.12
CA PHE A 371 19.05 -1.12 60.69
C PHE A 371 18.11 0.08 60.62
N CYS A 372 17.27 0.12 59.59
CA CYS A 372 16.26 1.16 59.46
C CYS A 372 15.00 0.73 60.23
N LEU A 373 14.75 1.35 61.37
CA LEU A 373 13.67 0.99 62.28
C LEU A 373 13.04 2.26 62.87
N ILE A 374 11.80 2.16 63.33
CA ILE A 374 11.23 3.22 64.16
C ILE A 374 11.92 3.20 65.54
N PRO A 375 12.20 4.36 66.16
CA PRO A 375 12.84 4.40 67.49
C PRO A 375 12.12 3.64 68.61
N THR A 376 10.83 3.34 68.41
CA THR A 376 9.99 2.57 69.35
C THR A 376 10.04 1.06 69.09
N ASP A 377 10.79 0.59 68.11
CA ASP A 377 10.95 -0.84 67.79
C ASP A 377 11.74 -1.55 68.90
N SER A 378 11.27 -2.73 69.35
CA SER A 378 11.91 -3.49 70.42
C SER A 378 13.29 -4.04 70.05
N THR A 379 13.63 -4.07 68.77
CA THR A 379 14.91 -4.56 68.24
C THR A 379 15.92 -3.45 67.91
N PHE A 380 15.53 -2.17 68.06
CA PHE A 380 16.38 -1.00 67.87
C PHE A 380 17.64 -1.12 68.76
N ASN A 381 18.82 -1.13 68.16
CA ASN A 381 20.13 -1.30 68.81
C ASN A 381 20.43 -2.68 69.45
N GLN A 382 19.63 -3.73 69.19
CA GLN A 382 19.82 -5.03 69.87
C GLN A 382 20.50 -6.13 69.02
N ARG A 383 20.70 -5.94 67.71
CA ARG A 383 21.22 -6.99 66.80
C ARG A 383 22.41 -6.54 65.96
N CYS A 384 23.46 -6.02 66.58
CA CYS A 384 24.69 -5.70 65.86
C CYS A 384 25.39 -7.00 65.39
N ALA A 385 25.89 -7.02 64.15
CA ALA A 385 26.36 -8.21 63.43
C ALA A 385 27.83 -8.60 63.70
N ASP A 386 28.34 -8.30 64.89
CA ASP A 386 29.75 -8.42 65.29
C ASP A 386 30.15 -9.84 65.76
N GLU A 387 29.19 -10.76 65.94
CA GLU A 387 29.46 -12.15 66.35
C GLU A 387 29.30 -13.21 65.24
N GLU A 388 28.83 -12.85 64.04
CA GLU A 388 28.61 -13.82 62.96
C GLU A 388 29.91 -14.18 62.19
N PRO A 389 30.15 -15.47 61.87
CA PRO A 389 31.37 -15.91 61.21
C PRO A 389 31.43 -15.47 59.74
N LEU A 390 32.55 -14.85 59.35
CA LEU A 390 32.91 -14.64 57.94
C LEU A 390 33.45 -15.96 57.37
N PHE A 391 33.10 -16.27 56.11
CA PHE A 391 33.57 -17.47 55.45
C PHE A 391 34.78 -17.16 54.55
N VAL A 392 35.89 -17.87 54.79
CA VAL A 392 37.11 -17.79 53.97
C VAL A 392 37.44 -19.20 53.47
N PRO A 393 37.37 -19.46 52.16
CA PRO A 393 37.73 -20.74 51.57
C PRO A 393 39.20 -21.10 51.84
N ASN A 394 39.51 -22.40 51.84
CA ASN A 394 40.86 -22.92 52.07
C ASN A 394 41.61 -23.28 50.78
N GLY A 395 41.04 -23.00 49.61
CA GLY A 395 41.69 -23.20 48.32
C GLY A 395 40.97 -22.51 47.16
N PHE A 396 41.71 -22.26 46.09
CA PHE A 396 41.23 -21.66 44.85
C PHE A 396 42.08 -22.16 43.67
N SER A 397 41.50 -22.16 42.46
CA SER A 397 42.09 -22.74 41.26
C SER A 397 42.03 -21.73 40.11
N PRO A 398 43.06 -20.91 39.89
CA PRO A 398 43.07 -19.90 38.82
C PRO A 398 43.31 -20.58 37.45
N ASN A 399 42.29 -21.28 36.94
CA ASN A 399 42.29 -21.99 35.66
C ASN A 399 41.45 -21.27 34.58
N GLY A 400 40.71 -20.22 34.95
CA GLY A 400 39.93 -19.38 34.05
C GLY A 400 38.55 -19.93 33.72
N ASP A 401 38.02 -20.87 34.51
CA ASP A 401 36.67 -21.43 34.32
C ASP A 401 35.56 -20.60 35.01
N GLY A 402 35.92 -19.53 35.72
CA GLY A 402 35.04 -18.64 36.46
C GLY A 402 34.66 -19.16 37.85
N ILE A 403 35.08 -20.35 38.24
CA ILE A 403 34.75 -21.02 39.50
C ILE A 403 35.98 -21.05 40.41
N ASN A 404 35.92 -20.31 41.53
CA ASN A 404 37.04 -20.21 42.48
C ASN A 404 38.37 -19.82 41.81
N ASP A 405 38.33 -18.97 40.79
CA ASP A 405 39.53 -18.43 40.12
C ASP A 405 40.30 -17.44 41.00
N THR A 406 39.63 -16.83 41.96
CA THR A 406 40.22 -15.87 42.90
C THR A 406 39.97 -16.29 44.34
N PHE A 407 40.93 -15.99 45.21
CA PHE A 407 40.75 -16.10 46.64
C PHE A 407 39.85 -14.96 47.13
N ARG A 408 38.71 -15.33 47.73
CA ARG A 408 37.64 -14.42 48.13
C ARG A 408 37.29 -14.60 49.61
N VAL A 409 36.77 -13.56 50.24
CA VAL A 409 36.11 -13.64 51.56
C VAL A 409 34.62 -13.33 51.40
N PHE A 410 33.76 -14.05 52.11
CA PHE A 410 32.31 -13.95 52.00
C PHE A 410 31.68 -13.49 53.31
N LYS A 411 30.56 -12.76 53.22
CA LYS A 411 29.73 -12.36 54.35
C LYS A 411 28.25 -12.53 54.03
N SER A 412 27.42 -12.73 55.06
CA SER A 412 25.96 -12.69 54.90
C SER A 412 25.46 -11.27 54.66
N ALA A 413 24.33 -11.11 53.96
CA ALA A 413 23.76 -9.81 53.57
C ALA A 413 23.52 -8.83 54.74
N GLY A 414 23.32 -9.35 55.96
CA GLY A 414 23.13 -8.55 57.17
C GLY A 414 24.41 -7.98 57.79
N ILE A 415 25.60 -8.44 57.36
CA ILE A 415 26.87 -7.98 57.93
C ILE A 415 27.36 -6.75 57.17
N ARG A 416 27.51 -5.61 57.86
CA ARG A 416 28.13 -4.40 57.29
C ARG A 416 29.59 -4.30 57.74
N ALA A 417 30.49 -4.71 56.86
CA ALA A 417 31.93 -4.68 57.05
C ALA A 417 32.65 -4.35 55.74
N GLN A 418 33.89 -3.90 55.83
CA GLN A 418 34.78 -3.60 54.72
C GLN A 418 36.10 -4.33 54.91
N VAL A 419 36.67 -4.86 53.83
CA VAL A 419 38.06 -5.32 53.84
C VAL A 419 38.94 -4.08 53.90
N GLN A 420 39.74 -3.95 54.95
CA GLN A 420 40.67 -2.83 55.09
C GLN A 420 41.97 -3.08 54.32
N GLY A 421 42.40 -4.33 54.29
CA GLY A 421 43.59 -4.80 53.57
C GLY A 421 44.09 -6.12 54.12
N GLY A 422 45.22 -6.60 53.61
CA GLY A 422 45.80 -7.84 54.08
C GLY A 422 47.06 -8.26 53.31
N ARG A 423 47.64 -9.37 53.75
CA ARG A 423 48.91 -9.91 53.25
C ARG A 423 48.84 -11.42 53.08
N ILE A 424 49.57 -11.93 52.10
CA ILE A 424 49.70 -13.35 51.79
C ILE A 424 51.19 -13.70 51.78
N TYR A 425 51.53 -14.80 52.43
CA TYR A 425 52.90 -15.27 52.63
C TYR A 425 53.08 -16.70 52.11
N ASP A 426 54.28 -17.02 51.64
CA ASP A 426 54.70 -18.38 51.35
C ASP A 426 54.99 -19.17 52.65
N ARG A 427 55.30 -20.47 52.52
CA ARG A 427 55.58 -21.36 53.66
C ARG A 427 56.85 -21.03 54.44
N TRP A 428 57.72 -20.19 53.88
CA TRP A 428 58.98 -19.78 54.48
C TRP A 428 58.89 -18.37 55.09
N GLY A 429 57.71 -17.75 55.08
CA GLY A 429 57.45 -16.40 55.60
C GLY A 429 57.79 -15.28 54.62
N GLY A 430 58.14 -15.60 53.37
CA GLY A 430 58.29 -14.62 52.30
C GLY A 430 56.93 -14.04 51.91
N MET A 431 56.82 -12.73 51.83
CA MET A 431 55.58 -12.06 51.42
C MET A 431 55.40 -12.21 49.90
N VAL A 432 54.23 -12.71 49.51
CA VAL A 432 53.85 -12.96 48.11
C VAL A 432 52.99 -11.82 47.59
N LYS A 433 52.01 -11.38 48.39
CA LYS A 433 51.07 -10.33 48.00
C LYS A 433 50.67 -9.46 49.18
N GLU A 434 50.50 -8.17 48.92
CA GLU A 434 49.77 -7.24 49.79
C GLU A 434 48.58 -6.67 48.99
N PHE A 435 47.42 -6.54 49.64
CA PHE A 435 46.21 -5.97 49.03
C PHE A 435 45.57 -4.93 49.98
N GLY A 436 44.97 -3.91 49.37
CA GLY A 436 44.30 -2.81 50.06
C GLY A 436 42.81 -3.06 50.26
N GLN A 437 42.05 -1.97 50.35
CA GLN A 437 40.60 -2.03 50.51
C GLN A 437 39.94 -2.68 49.30
N SER A 438 38.97 -3.56 49.55
CA SER A 438 38.19 -4.24 48.52
C SER A 438 36.69 -4.04 48.79
N PRO A 439 35.86 -3.74 47.76
CA PRO A 439 34.41 -3.69 47.90
C PRO A 439 33.90 -5.00 48.48
N PHE A 440 33.15 -4.92 49.58
CA PHE A 440 32.67 -6.08 50.31
C PHE A 440 31.15 -6.03 50.41
N THR A 441 30.47 -6.23 49.29
CA THR A 441 29.00 -6.21 49.18
C THR A 441 28.39 -7.48 49.76
N ASP A 442 28.78 -8.62 49.23
CA ASP A 442 28.41 -10.00 49.58
C ASP A 442 29.69 -10.86 49.65
N HIS A 443 30.65 -10.60 48.77
CA HIS A 443 32.01 -11.11 48.82
C HIS A 443 33.03 -10.01 48.48
N ALA A 444 34.31 -10.27 48.75
CA ALA A 444 35.42 -9.43 48.33
C ALA A 444 36.52 -10.29 47.71
N GLU A 445 36.98 -9.90 46.53
CA GLU A 445 38.12 -10.54 45.85
C GLU A 445 39.42 -9.99 46.42
N LEU A 446 40.33 -10.90 46.82
CA LEU A 446 41.55 -10.56 47.54
C LEU A 446 42.82 -10.88 46.74
N TRP A 447 42.84 -12.00 46.01
CA TRP A 447 44.04 -12.45 45.30
C TRP A 447 43.73 -13.37 44.10
N ASP A 448 44.45 -13.19 43.00
CA ASP A 448 44.26 -13.94 41.74
C ASP A 448 45.32 -15.04 41.49
N GLY A 449 46.33 -15.16 42.35
CA GLY A 449 47.30 -16.26 42.31
C GLY A 449 48.32 -16.24 41.16
N LYS A 450 48.33 -15.21 40.30
CA LYS A 450 49.22 -15.16 39.12
C LYS A 450 50.70 -15.01 39.46
N ASP A 451 50.98 -14.42 40.61
CA ASP A 451 52.32 -14.11 41.13
C ASP A 451 52.94 -15.24 41.97
N ALA A 452 52.33 -16.42 42.02
CA ALA A 452 52.79 -17.52 42.87
C ALA A 452 52.65 -18.92 42.25
N ALA A 453 53.56 -19.84 42.61
CA ALA A 453 53.49 -21.25 42.19
C ALA A 453 52.34 -22.01 42.88
N SER A 454 52.01 -23.21 42.40
CA SER A 454 51.02 -24.05 43.09
C SER A 454 51.55 -24.51 44.44
N GLY A 455 50.75 -24.36 45.50
CA GLY A 455 51.23 -24.56 46.87
C GLY A 455 50.30 -24.00 47.93
N VAL A 456 50.72 -24.12 49.20
CA VAL A 456 49.97 -23.61 50.36
C VAL A 456 50.56 -22.28 50.80
N TYR A 457 49.69 -21.31 51.06
CA TYR A 457 50.01 -19.95 51.46
C TYR A 457 49.30 -19.58 52.76
N VAL A 458 49.86 -18.63 53.51
CA VAL A 458 49.28 -18.10 54.75
C VAL A 458 48.68 -16.73 54.46
N TYR A 459 47.41 -16.51 54.80
CA TYR A 459 46.77 -15.20 54.66
C TYR A 459 46.58 -14.52 56.02
N VAL A 460 46.63 -13.19 56.01
CA VAL A 460 46.19 -12.31 57.09
C VAL A 460 45.30 -11.24 56.48
N ILE A 461 44.03 -11.20 56.86
CA ILE A 461 43.03 -10.26 56.34
C ILE A 461 42.53 -9.39 57.49
N GLU A 462 42.52 -8.08 57.29
CA GLU A 462 41.95 -7.11 58.25
C GLU A 462 40.57 -6.68 57.78
N ILE A 463 39.55 -6.99 58.59
CA ILE A 463 38.16 -6.62 58.34
C ILE A 463 37.75 -5.54 59.32
N ARG A 464 37.29 -4.40 58.79
CA ARG A 464 36.72 -3.31 59.58
C ARG A 464 35.20 -3.41 59.58
N TYR A 465 34.62 -3.51 60.76
CA TYR A 465 33.16 -3.46 60.96
C TYR A 465 32.70 -2.01 61.13
N GLN A 466 31.39 -1.75 60.96
CA GLN A 466 30.85 -0.38 60.98
C GLN A 466 31.11 0.43 62.26
N ARG A 467 31.37 -0.22 63.41
CA ARG A 467 31.73 0.46 64.67
C ARG A 467 33.22 0.81 64.79
N GLY A 468 33.99 0.66 63.71
CA GLY A 468 35.44 0.90 63.69
C GLY A 468 36.28 -0.26 64.25
N THR A 469 35.64 -1.28 64.83
CA THR A 469 36.30 -2.52 65.28
C THR A 469 36.97 -3.21 64.10
N VAL A 470 38.27 -3.50 64.23
CA VAL A 470 39.04 -4.25 63.23
C VAL A 470 39.27 -5.66 63.76
N LYS A 471 38.85 -6.66 62.99
CA LYS A 471 39.10 -8.08 63.27
C LYS A 471 40.10 -8.63 62.25
N THR A 472 41.09 -9.35 62.74
CA THR A 472 42.07 -10.01 61.87
C THR A 472 41.69 -11.47 61.66
N LEU A 473 41.49 -11.87 60.41
CA LEU A 473 41.32 -13.27 60.01
C LEU A 473 42.68 -13.83 59.58
N ARG A 474 42.97 -15.07 59.97
CA ARG A 474 44.23 -15.75 59.63
C ARG A 474 43.93 -17.21 59.29
N GLY A 475 44.61 -17.73 58.28
CA GLY A 475 44.44 -19.11 57.87
C GLY A 475 45.36 -19.52 56.73
N LEU A 476 45.13 -20.72 56.22
CA LEU A 476 45.85 -21.29 55.09
C LEU A 476 44.95 -21.30 53.85
N VAL A 477 45.55 -21.04 52.70
CA VAL A 477 44.89 -21.15 51.40
C VAL A 477 45.78 -21.96 50.44
N THR A 478 45.18 -22.91 49.73
CA THR A 478 45.87 -23.75 48.74
C THR A 478 45.60 -23.23 47.34
N LEU A 479 46.66 -22.91 46.60
CA LEU A 479 46.61 -22.57 45.17
C LEU A 479 46.86 -23.83 44.34
N MET A 480 45.87 -24.22 43.53
CA MET A 480 45.91 -25.41 42.67
C MET A 480 45.84 -24.98 41.19
N ARG A 481 46.58 -25.67 40.30
CA ARG A 481 46.52 -25.44 38.85
C ARG A 481 46.32 -26.75 38.11
#